data_AF-A0A3C0V4A6-F1
#
_entry.id   AF-A0A3C0V4A6-F1
#
_cell.length_a   1.000
_cell.length_b   1.000
_cell.length_c   1.000
_cell.angle_alpha   90.00
_cell.angle_beta   90.00
_cell.angle_gamma   90.00
#
_symmetry.space_group_name_H-M   'P 1'
#
loop_
_entity.id
_entity.type
_entity.pdbx_description
1 polymer ?
#
loop_
_entity_poly.entity_id
_entity_poly.type
_entity_poly.pdbx_seq_one_letter_code
_entity_poly.pdbx_strand_id
1 'polypeptide(L)'
;MPDRDIGGEMEINESEDILKGVAVLFVEDDADIREHLAAFLKRRVKDLYTAVNGKEGFEQFAGHKPDIVVTDINMPVMNGLEMAERIKRIDEQVPVIVITAYNDQNFFMESIEIGVDRYILKPVIAEDFLRVITDVAVSLRRKREVELLRKALDDSMRLQSVAQLIKGLSHNFNNILVGIVGYAGLIRMKLSQIENKEISEILNYLDTVEKSAGRASELIRHLMTFSDRIECEKNDIHINDVVRHAIEMIGLSFPKNIRIETSLPDGLPYINADGNKLEQAILNVCLNAKEAMPEGGELKIETFSNTEGITAIKIADTGCGMDEETKRMMFDPFFTTKGLVSHLGLGLSITMSIIRQHNGFIRVDSAEGKGTVFTIYLPVSRAATAEFIV
;
A
#
# COMPACT_ATOMS: atom_id res chain seq x y z
N MET A 1 -43.55 -26.18 -24.86
CA MET A 1 -42.44 -25.96 -23.91
C MET A 1 -41.50 -24.97 -24.59
N PRO A 2 -41.31 -23.75 -24.06
CA PRO A 2 -40.63 -22.69 -24.79
C PRO A 2 -39.10 -22.82 -24.63
N ASP A 3 -38.41 -22.73 -25.77
CA ASP A 3 -37.02 -22.32 -25.84
C ASP A 3 -36.89 -20.90 -25.26
N ARG A 4 -35.98 -20.74 -24.31
CA ARG A 4 -35.55 -19.41 -23.85
C ARG A 4 -34.29 -19.05 -24.64
N ASP A 5 -34.43 -18.13 -25.58
CA ASP A 5 -33.35 -17.25 -26.03
C ASP A 5 -32.92 -16.39 -24.82
N ILE A 6 -31.72 -16.63 -24.29
CA ILE A 6 -31.12 -15.85 -23.19
C ILE A 6 -29.80 -15.19 -23.64
N GLY A 7 -29.42 -15.31 -24.93
CA GLY A 7 -28.15 -14.80 -25.45
C GLY A 7 -28.14 -13.32 -25.85
N GLY A 8 -29.29 -12.77 -26.28
CA GLY A 8 -29.35 -11.41 -26.83
C GLY A 8 -29.60 -10.29 -25.82
N GLU A 9 -30.23 -10.58 -24.67
CA GLU A 9 -30.53 -9.57 -23.64
C GLU A 9 -29.36 -9.32 -22.67
N MET A 10 -28.36 -10.20 -22.64
CA MET A 10 -27.22 -10.11 -21.69
C MET A 10 -26.10 -9.14 -22.14
N GLU A 11 -25.79 -9.05 -23.44
CA GLU A 11 -24.70 -8.17 -23.93
C GLU A 11 -25.05 -6.67 -23.88
N ILE A 12 -26.33 -6.33 -24.05
CA ILE A 12 -26.80 -4.94 -24.02
C ILE A 12 -26.79 -4.40 -22.57
N ASN A 13 -27.04 -5.28 -21.59
CA ASN A 13 -27.13 -4.92 -20.18
C ASN A 13 -25.74 -4.66 -19.53
N GLU A 14 -24.69 -5.38 -19.94
CA GLU A 14 -23.32 -5.10 -19.47
C GLU A 14 -22.76 -3.78 -20.03
N SER A 15 -23.12 -3.43 -21.26
CA SER A 15 -22.68 -2.20 -21.93
C SER A 15 -23.28 -0.93 -21.31
N GLU A 16 -24.56 -0.97 -20.91
CA GLU A 16 -25.19 0.13 -20.15
C GLU A 16 -24.62 0.28 -18.74
N ASP A 17 -24.07 -0.79 -18.15
CA ASP A 17 -23.47 -0.76 -16.81
C ASP A 17 -22.04 -0.17 -16.81
N ILE A 18 -21.30 -0.32 -17.91
CA ILE A 18 -19.94 0.22 -18.07
C ILE A 18 -19.95 1.74 -17.99
N LEU A 19 -20.92 2.40 -18.63
CA LEU A 19 -20.98 3.87 -18.67
C LEU A 19 -21.29 4.49 -17.31
N LYS A 20 -21.99 3.78 -16.41
CA LYS A 20 -22.34 4.30 -15.08
C LYS A 20 -21.13 4.61 -14.19
N GLY A 21 -19.94 4.11 -14.55
CA GLY A 21 -18.68 4.42 -13.87
C GLY A 21 -17.83 5.49 -14.54
N VAL A 22 -18.29 6.06 -15.66
CA VAL A 22 -17.50 6.92 -16.55
C VAL A 22 -17.99 8.36 -16.46
N ALA A 23 -17.08 9.31 -16.27
CA ALA A 23 -17.33 10.74 -16.37
C ALA A 23 -17.06 11.23 -17.80
N VAL A 24 -17.98 11.99 -18.37
CA VAL A 24 -17.89 12.47 -19.77
C VAL A 24 -17.99 13.98 -19.83
N LEU A 25 -17.12 14.62 -20.63
CA LEU A 25 -17.25 16.01 -21.05
C LEU A 25 -17.74 16.08 -22.49
N PHE A 26 -18.82 16.81 -22.73
CA PHE A 26 -19.41 17.01 -24.06
C PHE A 26 -19.42 18.49 -24.45
N VAL A 27 -18.79 18.83 -25.57
CA VAL A 27 -18.59 20.21 -26.03
C VAL A 27 -19.23 20.42 -27.40
N GLU A 28 -20.20 21.32 -27.47
CA GLU A 28 -21.04 21.56 -28.66
C GLU A 28 -21.60 22.99 -28.59
N ASP A 29 -21.46 23.78 -29.66
CA ASP A 29 -21.84 25.19 -29.65
C ASP A 29 -23.34 25.39 -29.93
N ASP A 30 -23.95 24.52 -30.73
CA ASP A 30 -25.39 24.51 -30.97
C ASP A 30 -26.15 24.04 -29.71
N ALA A 31 -27.01 24.92 -29.17
CA ALA A 31 -27.74 24.65 -27.94
C ALA A 31 -28.74 23.49 -28.05
N ASP A 32 -29.41 23.37 -29.19
CA ASP A 32 -30.44 22.35 -29.40
C ASP A 32 -29.78 20.97 -29.52
N ILE A 33 -28.67 20.87 -30.27
CA ILE A 33 -27.88 19.64 -30.40
C ILE A 33 -27.28 19.25 -29.04
N ARG A 34 -26.68 20.22 -28.34
CA ARG A 34 -26.05 19.98 -27.04
C ARG A 34 -27.06 19.44 -26.02
N GLU A 35 -28.21 20.10 -25.86
CA GLU A 35 -29.23 19.70 -24.89
C GLU A 35 -29.84 18.34 -25.24
N HIS A 36 -30.10 18.09 -26.53
CA HIS A 36 -30.63 16.82 -27.00
C HIS A 36 -29.69 15.66 -26.68
N LEU A 37 -28.43 15.72 -27.13
CA LEU A 37 -27.46 14.64 -26.92
C LEU A 37 -27.04 14.51 -25.44
N ALA A 38 -26.94 15.62 -24.70
CA ALA A 38 -26.68 15.59 -23.26
C ALA A 38 -27.79 14.86 -22.50
N ALA A 39 -29.06 15.06 -22.88
CA ALA A 39 -30.18 14.36 -22.25
C ALA A 39 -30.08 12.83 -22.43
N PHE A 40 -29.56 12.35 -23.56
CA PHE A 40 -29.32 10.92 -23.81
C PHE A 40 -28.19 10.35 -22.94
N LEU A 41 -27.13 11.11 -22.70
CA LEU A 41 -25.98 10.67 -21.89
C LEU A 41 -26.22 10.77 -20.39
N LYS A 42 -26.92 11.81 -19.92
CA LYS A 42 -27.06 12.12 -18.49
C LYS A 42 -27.62 10.97 -17.64
N ARG A 43 -28.39 10.06 -18.25
CA ARG A 43 -28.97 8.89 -17.58
C ARG A 43 -28.09 7.64 -17.60
N ARG A 44 -26.98 7.65 -18.34
CA ARG A 44 -26.13 6.48 -18.61
C ARG A 44 -24.71 6.63 -18.10
N VAL A 45 -24.21 7.87 -17.96
CA VAL A 45 -22.87 8.15 -17.45
C VAL A 45 -22.90 8.46 -15.95
N LYS A 46 -21.76 8.32 -15.29
CA LYS A 46 -21.60 8.69 -13.87
C LYS A 46 -21.80 10.18 -13.67
N ASP A 47 -21.04 10.96 -14.42
CA ASP A 47 -20.98 12.41 -14.37
C ASP A 47 -20.96 12.94 -15.81
N LEU A 48 -21.76 13.97 -16.10
CA LEU A 48 -21.80 14.62 -17.40
C LEU A 48 -21.51 16.11 -17.24
N TYR A 49 -20.45 16.56 -17.90
CA TYR A 49 -20.07 17.96 -18.00
C TYR A 49 -20.33 18.45 -19.42
N THR A 50 -20.80 19.69 -19.57
CA THR A 50 -21.09 20.28 -20.89
C THR A 50 -20.42 21.62 -21.04
N ALA A 51 -20.04 21.99 -22.26
CA ALA A 51 -19.50 23.30 -22.60
C ALA A 51 -19.92 23.75 -24.00
N VAL A 52 -19.90 25.07 -24.26
CA VAL A 52 -20.39 25.66 -25.52
C VAL A 52 -19.28 26.03 -26.51
N ASN A 53 -18.02 25.90 -26.10
CA ASN A 53 -16.85 26.13 -26.95
C ASN A 53 -15.61 25.45 -26.33
N GLY A 54 -14.51 25.36 -27.10
CA GLY A 54 -13.29 24.70 -26.66
C GLY A 54 -12.63 25.32 -25.43
N LYS A 55 -12.81 26.64 -25.18
CA LYS A 55 -12.22 27.31 -24.01
C LYS A 55 -12.92 26.87 -22.73
N GLU A 56 -14.24 26.92 -22.71
CA GLU A 56 -15.03 26.43 -21.58
C GLU A 56 -14.85 24.92 -21.38
N GLY A 57 -14.79 24.15 -22.47
CA GLY A 57 -14.53 22.71 -22.41
C GLY A 57 -13.19 22.40 -21.74
N PHE A 58 -12.14 23.16 -22.07
CA PHE A 58 -10.84 23.02 -21.41
C PHE A 58 -10.88 23.38 -19.91
N GLU A 59 -11.62 24.42 -19.53
CA GLU A 59 -11.81 24.80 -18.12
C GLU A 59 -12.54 23.69 -17.34
N GLN A 60 -13.58 23.09 -17.93
CA GLN A 60 -14.31 21.96 -17.35
C GLN A 60 -13.42 20.71 -17.19
N PHE A 61 -12.60 20.42 -18.20
CA PHE A 61 -11.64 19.32 -18.15
C PHE A 61 -10.66 19.49 -16.97
N ALA A 62 -10.09 20.68 -16.81
CA ALA A 62 -9.14 20.98 -15.75
C ALA A 62 -9.77 20.88 -14.35
N GLY A 63 -11.03 21.27 -14.19
CA GLY A 63 -11.74 21.24 -12.90
C GLY A 63 -12.21 19.85 -12.46
N HIS A 64 -12.65 19.01 -13.41
CA HIS A 64 -13.39 17.79 -13.09
C HIS A 64 -12.70 16.48 -13.53
N LYS A 65 -11.69 16.55 -14.41
CA LYS A 65 -10.94 15.39 -14.93
C LYS A 65 -11.84 14.25 -15.43
N PRO A 66 -12.65 14.50 -16.46
CA PRO A 66 -13.51 13.48 -17.06
C PRO A 66 -12.69 12.32 -17.65
N ASP A 67 -13.28 11.13 -17.71
CA ASP A 67 -12.68 9.94 -18.31
C ASP A 67 -12.70 10.00 -19.85
N ILE A 68 -13.68 10.66 -20.46
CA ILE A 68 -13.84 10.79 -21.92
C ILE A 68 -14.21 12.22 -22.28
N VAL A 69 -13.65 12.75 -23.36
CA VAL A 69 -14.05 14.04 -23.94
C VAL A 69 -14.67 13.82 -25.32
N VAL A 70 -15.80 14.48 -25.58
CA VAL A 70 -16.50 14.47 -26.85
C VAL A 70 -16.70 15.91 -27.30
N THR A 71 -16.29 16.28 -28.51
CA THR A 71 -16.32 17.67 -28.98
C THR A 71 -16.69 17.79 -30.43
N ASP A 72 -17.47 18.80 -30.80
CA ASP A 72 -17.53 19.25 -32.18
C ASP A 72 -16.20 19.91 -32.60
N ILE A 73 -15.88 19.91 -33.90
CA ILE A 73 -14.70 20.60 -34.42
C ILE A 73 -14.97 22.10 -34.51
N ASN A 74 -16.05 22.47 -35.21
CA ASN A 74 -16.25 23.83 -35.68
C ASN A 74 -17.07 24.64 -34.68
N MET A 75 -16.39 25.18 -33.66
CA MET A 75 -17.01 26.00 -32.61
C MET A 75 -16.33 27.39 -32.53
N PRO A 76 -17.08 28.44 -32.11
CA PRO A 76 -16.52 29.77 -31.92
C PRO A 76 -15.52 29.82 -30.74
N VAL A 77 -14.73 30.90 -30.67
CA VAL A 77 -13.72 31.17 -29.62
C VAL A 77 -12.51 30.23 -29.64
N MET A 78 -12.75 28.92 -29.53
CA MET A 78 -11.74 27.87 -29.61
C MET A 78 -12.40 26.64 -30.22
N ASN A 79 -11.80 26.12 -31.28
CA ASN A 79 -12.31 24.95 -31.97
C ASN A 79 -12.00 23.66 -31.17
N GLY A 80 -12.68 22.55 -31.49
CA GLY A 80 -12.51 21.30 -30.76
C GLY A 80 -11.13 20.67 -30.87
N LEU A 81 -10.44 20.87 -31.99
CA LEU A 81 -9.09 20.34 -32.22
C LEU A 81 -8.04 21.08 -31.38
N GLU A 82 -8.13 22.41 -31.28
CA GLU A 82 -7.26 23.22 -30.42
C GLU A 82 -7.46 22.85 -28.94
N MET A 83 -8.70 22.59 -28.53
CA MET A 83 -8.99 22.07 -27.18
C MET A 83 -8.38 20.67 -26.98
N ALA A 84 -8.60 19.76 -27.94
CA ALA A 84 -8.06 18.40 -27.89
C ALA A 84 -6.54 18.40 -27.76
N GLU A 85 -5.85 19.26 -28.53
CA GLU A 85 -4.40 19.42 -28.45
C GLU A 85 -3.96 19.86 -27.05
N ARG A 86 -4.65 20.82 -26.44
CA ARG A 86 -4.35 21.28 -25.07
C ARG A 86 -4.61 20.20 -24.02
N ILE A 87 -5.68 19.41 -24.17
CA ILE A 87 -6.00 18.29 -23.27
C ILE A 87 -4.92 17.22 -23.37
N LYS A 88 -4.55 16.80 -24.59
CA LYS A 88 -3.53 15.78 -24.82
C LYS A 88 -2.14 16.18 -24.32
N ARG A 89 -1.83 17.48 -24.26
CA ARG A 89 -0.60 17.99 -23.60
C ARG A 89 -0.62 17.82 -22.07
N ILE A 90 -1.79 17.82 -21.42
CA ILE A 90 -1.92 17.64 -19.97
C ILE A 90 -2.03 16.15 -19.62
N ASP A 91 -2.88 15.44 -20.36
CA ASP A 91 -3.13 14.03 -20.18
C ASP A 91 -3.35 13.38 -21.56
N GLU A 92 -2.27 12.81 -22.08
CA GLU A 92 -2.26 12.12 -23.38
C GLU A 92 -3.19 10.89 -23.38
N GLN A 93 -3.48 10.32 -22.21
CA GLN A 93 -4.24 9.09 -22.08
C GLN A 93 -5.75 9.28 -22.12
N VAL A 94 -6.25 10.51 -21.88
CA VAL A 94 -7.68 10.79 -21.93
C VAL A 94 -8.16 10.68 -23.38
N PRO A 95 -9.14 9.81 -23.68
CA PRO A 95 -9.65 9.67 -25.01
C PRO A 95 -10.49 10.88 -25.41
N VAL A 96 -10.24 11.36 -26.63
CA VAL A 96 -10.98 12.45 -27.24
C VAL A 96 -11.74 11.91 -28.45
N ILE A 97 -13.04 12.19 -28.50
CA ILE A 97 -13.95 11.82 -29.57
C ILE A 97 -14.38 13.11 -30.28
N VAL A 98 -14.20 13.17 -31.59
CA VAL A 98 -14.49 14.38 -32.37
C VAL A 98 -15.72 14.17 -33.26
N ILE A 99 -16.66 15.11 -33.22
CA ILE A 99 -17.81 15.16 -34.12
C ILE A 99 -17.41 16.00 -35.35
N THR A 100 -17.57 15.45 -36.56
CA THR A 100 -17.10 16.09 -37.80
C THR A 100 -18.06 15.89 -38.97
N ALA A 101 -17.97 16.75 -39.98
CA ALA A 101 -18.72 16.64 -41.24
C ALA A 101 -17.95 15.81 -42.28
N TYR A 102 -18.68 15.13 -43.17
CA TYR A 102 -18.13 14.19 -44.18
C TYR A 102 -17.12 14.83 -45.16
N ASN A 103 -17.12 16.15 -45.32
CA ASN A 103 -16.42 16.84 -46.41
C ASN A 103 -15.09 17.50 -46.00
N ASP A 104 -14.61 17.25 -44.78
CA ASP A 104 -13.45 17.95 -44.19
C ASP A 104 -12.20 17.06 -44.11
N GLN A 105 -11.66 16.69 -45.28
CA GLN A 105 -10.45 15.86 -45.37
C GLN A 105 -9.23 16.45 -44.64
N ASN A 106 -9.13 17.78 -44.56
CA ASN A 106 -8.03 18.47 -43.87
C ASN A 106 -8.12 18.29 -42.34
N PHE A 107 -9.31 18.46 -41.75
CA PHE A 107 -9.50 18.30 -40.32
C PHE A 107 -9.38 16.83 -39.87
N PHE A 108 -9.69 15.88 -40.75
CA PHE A 108 -9.45 14.47 -40.49
C PHE A 108 -7.94 14.19 -40.29
N MET A 109 -7.08 14.73 -41.16
CA MET A 109 -5.63 14.58 -41.03
C MET A 109 -5.09 15.26 -39.76
N GLU A 110 -5.54 16.47 -39.47
CA GLU A 110 -5.15 17.21 -38.26
C GLU A 110 -5.59 16.49 -36.96
N SER A 111 -6.78 15.88 -36.96
CA SER A 111 -7.27 15.08 -35.83
C SER A 111 -6.40 13.86 -35.52
N ILE A 112 -5.81 13.24 -36.57
CA ILE A 112 -4.89 12.11 -36.41
C ILE A 112 -3.57 12.58 -35.79
N GLU A 113 -3.05 13.73 -36.21
CA GLU A 113 -1.80 14.30 -35.67
C GLU A 113 -1.94 14.68 -34.18
N ILE A 114 -3.12 15.16 -33.77
CA ILE A 114 -3.43 15.53 -32.39
C ILE A 114 -3.63 14.30 -31.48
N GLY A 115 -3.81 13.11 -32.05
CA GLY A 115 -4.05 11.87 -31.29
C GLY A 115 -5.51 11.69 -30.87
N VAL A 116 -6.47 12.17 -31.66
CA VAL A 116 -7.91 11.92 -31.47
C VAL A 116 -8.19 10.42 -31.58
N ASP A 117 -8.96 9.89 -30.63
CA ASP A 117 -9.16 8.45 -30.47
C ASP A 117 -10.30 7.91 -31.35
N ARG A 118 -11.35 8.70 -31.56
CA ARG A 118 -12.53 8.33 -32.38
C ARG A 118 -13.19 9.55 -33.01
N TYR A 119 -14.00 9.29 -34.04
CA TYR A 119 -14.81 10.30 -34.71
C TYR A 119 -16.27 9.87 -34.83
N ILE A 120 -17.17 10.87 -34.86
CA ILE A 120 -18.60 10.71 -35.10
C ILE A 120 -18.97 11.62 -36.28
N LEU A 121 -19.67 11.08 -37.28
CA LEU A 121 -20.04 11.83 -38.47
C LEU A 121 -21.39 12.53 -38.28
N LYS A 122 -21.50 13.78 -38.75
CA LYS A 122 -22.77 14.50 -38.84
C LYS A 122 -23.61 13.97 -40.05
N PRO A 123 -24.95 13.86 -39.94
CA PRO A 123 -25.78 14.18 -38.78
C PRO A 123 -25.63 13.14 -37.66
N VAL A 124 -25.54 13.60 -36.41
CA VAL A 124 -25.34 12.72 -35.26
C VAL A 124 -26.66 12.05 -34.87
N ILE A 125 -26.69 10.72 -34.94
CA ILE A 125 -27.80 9.91 -34.45
C ILE A 125 -27.49 9.51 -32.99
N ALA A 126 -28.45 9.63 -32.09
CA ALA A 126 -28.24 9.38 -30.65
C ALA A 126 -27.72 7.96 -30.34
N GLU A 127 -28.15 6.95 -31.12
CA GLU A 127 -27.68 5.57 -31.00
C GLU A 127 -26.20 5.43 -31.39
N ASP A 128 -25.78 6.07 -32.48
CA ASP A 128 -24.39 6.07 -32.94
C ASP A 128 -23.49 6.83 -31.95
N PHE A 129 -23.98 7.96 -31.43
CA PHE A 129 -23.30 8.74 -30.40
C PHE A 129 -23.01 7.92 -29.15
N LEU A 130 -24.04 7.21 -28.65
CA LEU A 130 -23.90 6.35 -27.48
C LEU A 130 -22.95 5.18 -27.76
N ARG A 131 -23.08 4.52 -28.93
CA ARG A 131 -22.23 3.37 -29.31
C ARG A 131 -20.75 3.73 -29.29
N VAL A 132 -20.37 4.86 -29.90
CA VAL A 132 -18.97 5.29 -29.99
C VAL A 132 -18.39 5.60 -28.59
N ILE A 133 -19.18 6.21 -27.70
CA ILE A 133 -18.75 6.48 -26.32
C ILE A 133 -18.59 5.17 -25.54
N THR A 134 -19.50 4.22 -25.71
CA THR A 134 -19.40 2.88 -25.10
C THR A 134 -18.13 2.15 -25.56
N ASP A 135 -17.82 2.16 -26.85
CA ASP A 135 -16.62 1.49 -27.40
C ASP A 135 -15.32 2.07 -26.82
N VAL A 136 -15.28 3.39 -26.64
CA VAL A 136 -14.15 4.08 -26.00
C VAL A 136 -14.06 3.73 -24.52
N ALA A 137 -15.19 3.70 -23.80
CA ALA A 137 -15.23 3.31 -22.39
C ALA A 137 -14.74 1.87 -22.17
N VAL A 138 -15.13 0.93 -23.04
CA VAL A 138 -14.63 -0.45 -23.04
C VAL A 138 -13.11 -0.49 -23.23
N SER A 139 -12.60 0.30 -24.18
CA SER A 139 -11.17 0.38 -24.49
C SER A 139 -10.36 0.96 -23.33
N LEU A 140 -10.88 2.00 -22.66
CA LEU A 140 -10.30 2.58 -21.45
C LEU A 140 -10.22 1.58 -20.31
N ARG A 141 -11.32 0.86 -20.04
CA ARG A 141 -11.37 -0.16 -18.99
C ARG A 141 -10.31 -1.23 -19.22
N ARG A 142 -10.17 -1.69 -20.46
CA ARG A 142 -9.14 -2.66 -20.85
C ARG A 142 -7.71 -2.13 -20.65
N LYS A 143 -7.43 -0.87 -21.00
CA LYS A 143 -6.12 -0.25 -20.73
C LYS A 143 -5.79 -0.22 -19.24
N ARG A 144 -6.75 0.23 -18.40
CA ARG A 144 -6.61 0.25 -16.93
C ARG A 144 -6.37 -1.15 -16.35
N GLU A 145 -7.07 -2.15 -16.87
CA GLU A 145 -6.89 -3.56 -16.49
C GLU A 145 -5.47 -4.06 -16.81
N VAL A 146 -4.94 -3.74 -17.99
CA VAL A 146 -3.56 -4.10 -18.37
C VAL A 146 -2.52 -3.43 -17.46
N GLU A 147 -2.71 -2.16 -17.08
CA GLU A 147 -1.82 -1.49 -16.14
C GLU A 147 -1.85 -2.11 -14.74
N LEU A 148 -3.03 -2.51 -14.26
CA LEU A 148 -3.18 -3.25 -13.01
C LEU A 148 -2.44 -4.61 -13.07
N LEU A 149 -2.58 -5.33 -14.18
CA LEU A 149 -1.87 -6.60 -14.40
C LEU A 149 -0.35 -6.40 -14.49
N ARG A 150 0.13 -5.32 -15.12
CA ARG A 150 1.56 -4.96 -15.15
C ARG A 150 2.09 -4.66 -13.76
N LYS A 151 1.32 -3.96 -12.93
CA LYS A 151 1.69 -3.69 -11.53
C LYS A 151 1.78 -4.99 -10.72
N ALA A 152 0.84 -5.92 -10.93
CA ALA A 152 0.89 -7.25 -10.34
C ALA A 152 2.11 -8.07 -10.80
N LEU A 153 2.53 -7.89 -12.07
CA LEU A 153 3.75 -8.51 -12.58
C LEU A 153 5.02 -7.93 -11.97
N ASP A 154 5.10 -6.61 -11.76
CA ASP A 154 6.20 -5.96 -11.03
C ASP A 154 6.32 -6.50 -9.60
N ASP A 155 5.19 -6.70 -8.92
CA ASP A 155 5.15 -7.37 -7.60
C ASP A 155 5.63 -8.84 -7.68
N SER A 156 5.34 -9.54 -8.78
CA SER A 156 5.86 -10.89 -9.05
C SER A 156 7.38 -10.90 -9.32
N MET A 157 7.94 -9.86 -9.95
CA MET A 157 9.38 -9.72 -10.15
C MET A 157 10.13 -9.48 -8.84
N ARG A 158 9.52 -8.78 -7.87
CA ARG A 158 10.05 -8.64 -6.50
C ARG A 158 10.20 -9.99 -5.79
N LEU A 159 9.22 -10.88 -5.93
CA LEU A 159 9.32 -12.26 -5.44
C LEU A 159 10.49 -13.01 -6.08
N GLN A 160 10.80 -12.71 -7.33
CA GLN A 160 11.91 -13.34 -8.03
C GLN A 160 13.28 -12.84 -7.51
N SER A 161 13.39 -11.59 -7.06
CA SER A 161 14.57 -11.09 -6.34
C SER A 161 14.75 -11.76 -4.96
N VAL A 162 13.65 -12.14 -4.29
CA VAL A 162 13.70 -12.95 -3.05
C VAL A 162 14.32 -14.32 -3.31
N ALA A 163 14.05 -14.95 -4.45
CA ALA A 163 14.71 -16.20 -4.83
C ALA A 163 16.24 -16.05 -4.96
N GLN A 164 16.72 -14.86 -5.30
CA GLN A 164 18.15 -14.54 -5.33
C GLN A 164 18.75 -14.28 -3.94
N LEU A 165 17.95 -13.75 -2.99
CA LEU A 165 18.31 -13.66 -1.57
C LEU A 165 18.40 -15.05 -0.91
N ILE A 166 17.52 -15.99 -1.27
CA ILE A 166 17.58 -17.39 -0.80
C ILE A 166 18.92 -18.03 -1.17
N LYS A 167 19.44 -17.73 -2.37
CA LYS A 167 20.76 -18.18 -2.82
C LYS A 167 21.89 -17.65 -1.93
N GLY A 168 21.79 -16.41 -1.44
CA GLY A 168 22.71 -15.83 -0.45
C GLY A 168 22.52 -16.41 0.96
N LEU A 169 21.27 -16.71 1.34
CA LEU A 169 20.94 -17.37 2.61
C LEU A 169 21.53 -18.77 2.71
N SER A 170 21.52 -19.55 1.62
CA SER A 170 22.15 -20.88 1.58
C SER A 170 23.63 -20.84 1.96
N HIS A 171 24.35 -19.78 1.57
CA HIS A 171 25.74 -19.57 1.97
C HIS A 171 25.87 -19.31 3.48
N ASN A 172 24.96 -18.52 4.06
CA ASN A 172 24.96 -18.21 5.49
C ASN A 172 24.52 -19.38 6.36
N PHE A 173 23.57 -20.21 5.89
CA PHE A 173 23.21 -21.47 6.54
C PHE A 173 24.39 -22.42 6.62
N ASN A 174 25.14 -22.57 5.52
CA ASN A 174 26.33 -23.41 5.50
C ASN A 174 27.37 -22.90 6.51
N ASN A 175 27.55 -21.59 6.67
CA ASN A 175 28.47 -21.04 7.66
C ASN A 175 28.07 -21.35 9.10
N ILE A 176 26.78 -21.30 9.41
CA ILE A 176 26.26 -21.65 10.74
C ILE A 176 26.39 -23.15 11.00
N LEU A 177 26.06 -23.99 10.02
CA LEU A 177 26.19 -25.44 10.11
C LEU A 177 27.65 -25.89 10.29
N VAL A 178 28.58 -25.27 9.57
CA VAL A 178 30.02 -25.52 9.73
C VAL A 178 30.48 -25.14 11.14
N GLY A 179 29.99 -24.02 11.69
CA GLY A 179 30.27 -23.62 13.07
C GLY A 179 29.73 -24.63 14.08
N ILE A 180 28.45 -24.96 14.01
CA ILE A 180 27.79 -25.89 14.94
C ILE A 180 28.45 -27.28 14.87
N VAL A 181 28.56 -27.86 13.69
CA VAL A 181 29.12 -29.21 13.49
C VAL A 181 30.62 -29.25 13.81
N GLY A 182 31.37 -28.22 13.41
CA GLY A 182 32.81 -28.13 13.65
C GLY A 182 33.15 -28.03 15.13
N TYR A 183 32.56 -27.07 15.85
CA TYR A 183 32.81 -26.90 17.28
C TYR A 183 32.23 -28.04 18.12
N ALA A 184 31.06 -28.60 17.78
CA ALA A 184 30.56 -29.81 18.43
C ALA A 184 31.51 -31.02 18.24
N GLY A 185 32.14 -31.14 17.06
CA GLY A 185 33.18 -32.12 16.80
C GLY A 185 34.43 -31.93 17.67
N LEU A 186 34.88 -30.67 17.85
CA LEU A 186 36.01 -30.33 18.72
C LEU A 186 35.71 -30.60 20.20
N ILE A 187 34.50 -30.27 20.66
CA ILE A 187 34.03 -30.60 22.01
C ILE A 187 34.07 -32.10 22.24
N ARG A 188 33.54 -32.90 21.30
CA ARG A 188 33.57 -34.36 21.38
C ARG A 188 35.00 -34.91 21.41
N MET A 189 35.90 -34.36 20.60
CA MET A 189 37.31 -34.76 20.54
C MET A 189 38.02 -34.45 21.87
N LYS A 190 37.85 -33.26 22.43
CA LYS A 190 38.44 -32.87 23.72
C LYS A 190 37.87 -33.67 24.88
N LEU A 191 36.54 -33.87 24.94
CA LEU A 191 35.91 -34.69 25.98
C LEU A 191 36.40 -36.15 25.97
N SER A 192 36.75 -36.71 24.80
CA SER A 192 37.31 -38.05 24.71
C SER A 192 38.74 -38.21 25.24
N GLN A 193 39.40 -37.11 25.61
CA GLN A 193 40.82 -37.07 26.03
C GLN A 193 41.05 -36.59 27.47
N ILE A 194 40.02 -36.35 28.28
CA ILE A 194 40.15 -35.63 29.57
C ILE A 194 40.03 -36.52 30.81
N GLU A 195 41.07 -36.50 31.68
CA GLU A 195 41.06 -36.88 33.12
C GLU A 195 41.11 -35.66 34.07
N ASN A 196 40.76 -34.48 33.55
CA ASN A 196 40.35 -33.23 34.24
C ASN A 196 41.44 -32.18 34.57
N LYS A 197 41.56 -31.17 33.68
CA LYS A 197 41.79 -29.74 34.02
C LYS A 197 41.51 -28.73 32.88
N GLU A 198 41.02 -29.16 31.72
CA GLU A 198 40.73 -28.28 30.56
C GLU A 198 39.22 -27.99 30.37
N ILE A 199 38.48 -27.73 31.47
CA ILE A 199 37.04 -27.41 31.40
C ILE A 199 36.80 -26.06 30.71
N SER A 200 37.71 -25.10 30.86
CA SER A 200 37.54 -23.74 30.32
C SER A 200 37.55 -23.68 28.79
N GLU A 201 38.33 -24.53 28.11
CA GLU A 201 38.35 -24.56 26.64
C GLU A 201 37.07 -25.19 26.07
N ILE A 202 36.55 -26.22 26.73
CA ILE A 202 35.29 -26.85 26.33
C ILE A 202 34.12 -25.87 26.46
N LEU A 203 34.07 -25.10 27.54
CA LEU A 203 33.03 -24.09 27.74
C LEU A 203 33.05 -23.01 26.64
N ASN A 204 34.23 -22.59 26.17
CA ASN A 204 34.33 -21.63 25.06
C ASN A 204 33.82 -22.19 23.72
N TYR A 205 34.07 -23.47 23.44
CA TYR A 205 33.52 -24.11 22.25
C TYR A 205 32.00 -24.28 22.35
N LEU A 206 31.49 -24.61 23.54
CA LEU A 206 30.05 -24.75 23.79
C LEU A 206 29.32 -23.41 23.62
N ASP A 207 29.87 -22.33 24.19
CA ASP A 207 29.37 -20.95 24.03
C ASP A 207 29.34 -20.51 22.54
N THR A 208 30.33 -20.92 21.75
CA THR A 208 30.37 -20.63 20.31
C THR A 208 29.31 -21.42 19.52
N VAL A 209 29.01 -22.66 19.93
CA VAL A 209 27.91 -23.47 19.37
C VAL A 209 26.56 -22.83 19.70
N GLU A 210 26.35 -22.42 20.95
CA GLU A 210 25.12 -21.76 21.40
C GLU A 210 24.88 -20.43 20.67
N LYS A 211 25.93 -19.60 20.51
CA LYS A 211 25.86 -18.35 19.73
C LYS A 211 25.53 -18.60 18.25
N SER A 212 26.04 -19.67 17.67
CA SER A 212 25.77 -20.02 16.26
C SER A 212 24.34 -20.53 16.08
N ALA A 213 23.83 -21.33 17.01
CA ALA A 213 22.44 -21.82 17.03
C ALA A 213 21.44 -20.67 17.27
N GLY A 214 21.77 -19.71 18.14
CA GLY A 214 20.99 -18.50 18.37
C GLY A 214 20.85 -17.66 17.09
N ARG A 215 21.95 -17.43 16.37
CA ARG A 215 21.96 -16.71 15.09
C ARG A 215 21.11 -17.40 14.00
N ALA A 216 21.16 -18.73 13.90
CA ALA A 216 20.29 -19.48 12.98
C ALA A 216 18.81 -19.30 13.31
N SER A 217 18.47 -19.38 14.60
CA SER A 217 17.09 -19.25 15.07
C SER A 217 16.51 -17.86 14.76
N GLU A 218 17.33 -16.82 14.90
CA GLU A 218 16.95 -15.44 14.59
C GLU A 218 16.74 -15.18 13.09
N LEU A 219 17.62 -15.74 12.25
CA LEU A 219 17.51 -15.65 10.79
C LEU A 219 16.25 -16.34 10.26
N ILE A 220 15.92 -17.52 10.80
CA ILE A 220 14.69 -18.25 10.47
C ILE A 220 13.46 -17.45 10.91
N ARG A 221 13.49 -16.83 12.08
CA ARG A 221 12.38 -15.99 12.58
C ARG A 221 12.12 -14.78 11.69
N HIS A 222 13.17 -14.10 11.22
CA HIS A 222 13.04 -12.98 10.28
C HIS A 222 12.56 -13.41 8.89
N LEU A 223 13.01 -14.57 8.40
CA LEU A 223 12.58 -15.11 7.12
C LEU A 223 11.10 -15.55 7.13
N MET A 224 10.68 -16.23 8.20
CA MET A 224 9.27 -16.62 8.41
C MET A 224 8.38 -15.41 8.50
N THR A 225 8.75 -14.39 9.28
CA THR A 225 7.95 -13.15 9.40
C THR A 225 7.75 -12.41 8.07
N PHE A 226 8.74 -12.43 7.18
CA PHE A 226 8.65 -11.79 5.86
C PHE A 226 7.90 -12.67 4.82
N SER A 227 8.04 -14.00 4.93
CA SER A 227 7.39 -14.98 4.06
C SER A 227 5.94 -15.28 4.47
N ASP A 228 5.59 -15.04 5.73
CA ASP A 228 4.28 -15.35 6.28
C ASP A 228 3.26 -14.30 5.84
N ARG A 229 2.59 -14.62 4.73
CA ARG A 229 1.17 -14.28 4.56
C ARG A 229 0.29 -15.20 5.44
N ILE A 230 0.67 -15.54 6.68
CA ILE A 230 -0.27 -16.23 7.59
C ILE A 230 -1.50 -15.34 7.67
N GLU A 231 -2.68 -15.91 7.44
CA GLU A 231 -3.96 -15.21 7.53
C GLU A 231 -3.97 -14.41 8.84
N CYS A 232 -4.30 -13.13 8.74
CA CYS A 232 -4.46 -12.29 9.91
C CYS A 232 -5.73 -12.77 10.61
N GLU A 233 -5.58 -13.59 11.66
CA GLU A 233 -6.69 -14.06 12.48
C GLU A 233 -7.14 -12.92 13.38
N LYS A 234 -7.96 -12.03 12.81
CA LYS A 234 -8.47 -10.89 13.54
C LYS A 234 -9.59 -11.32 14.47
N ASN A 235 -9.36 -11.12 15.76
CA ASN A 235 -10.35 -11.30 16.80
C ASN A 235 -10.62 -9.95 17.47
N ASP A 236 -11.77 -9.82 18.13
CA ASP A 236 -12.00 -8.66 18.99
C ASP A 236 -11.13 -8.80 20.23
N ILE A 237 -10.10 -7.95 20.31
CA ILE A 237 -9.11 -7.99 21.38
C ILE A 237 -9.01 -6.63 22.08
N HIS A 238 -8.70 -6.66 23.36
CA HIS A 238 -8.44 -5.45 24.12
C HIS A 238 -6.97 -5.05 23.93
N ILE A 239 -6.73 -3.82 23.49
CA ILE A 239 -5.39 -3.37 23.07
C ILE A 239 -4.36 -3.44 24.20
N ASN A 240 -4.79 -3.23 25.45
CA ASN A 240 -3.88 -3.30 26.59
C ASN A 240 -3.36 -4.72 26.83
N ASP A 241 -4.09 -5.77 26.44
CA ASP A 241 -3.65 -7.16 26.68
C ASP A 241 -2.43 -7.47 25.81
N VAL A 242 -2.48 -7.06 24.54
CA VAL A 242 -1.36 -7.16 23.60
C VAL A 242 -0.15 -6.35 24.09
N VAL A 243 -0.41 -5.13 24.56
CA VAL A 243 0.66 -4.25 25.07
C VAL A 243 1.29 -4.83 26.34
N ARG A 244 0.49 -5.41 27.25
CA ARG A 244 0.99 -6.06 28.47
C ARG A 244 1.87 -7.27 28.14
N HIS A 245 1.47 -8.14 27.23
CA HIS A 245 2.31 -9.26 26.78
C HIS A 245 3.62 -8.78 26.16
N ALA A 246 3.59 -7.75 25.31
CA ALA A 246 4.81 -7.16 24.76
C ALA A 246 5.72 -6.60 25.88
N ILE A 247 5.15 -5.95 26.91
CA ILE A 247 5.89 -5.42 28.07
C ILE A 247 6.58 -6.54 28.86
N GLU A 248 5.91 -7.68 29.06
CA GLU A 248 6.50 -8.83 29.75
C GLU A 248 7.73 -9.37 28.99
N MET A 249 7.63 -9.49 27.67
CA MET A 249 8.72 -9.97 26.81
C MET A 249 9.92 -9.02 26.79
N ILE A 250 9.69 -7.70 26.76
CA ILE A 250 10.78 -6.72 26.84
C ILE A 250 11.40 -6.67 28.25
N GLY A 251 10.62 -6.86 29.32
CA GLY A 251 11.12 -6.85 30.69
C GLY A 251 12.18 -7.93 30.97
N LEU A 252 12.12 -9.05 30.26
CA LEU A 252 13.11 -10.14 30.34
C LEU A 252 14.40 -9.87 29.56
N SER A 253 14.37 -8.99 28.55
CA SER A 253 15.46 -8.80 27.59
C SER A 253 16.08 -7.39 27.60
N PHE A 254 15.44 -6.43 28.27
CA PHE A 254 15.92 -5.06 28.37
C PHE A 254 16.97 -4.91 29.48
N PRO A 255 18.02 -4.10 29.24
CA PRO A 255 19.03 -3.84 30.25
C PRO A 255 18.45 -2.96 31.37
N LYS A 256 18.95 -3.14 32.61
CA LYS A 256 18.42 -2.46 33.81
C LYS A 256 18.57 -0.93 33.80
N ASN A 257 19.33 -0.37 32.86
CA ASN A 257 19.53 1.07 32.67
C ASN A 257 18.45 1.73 31.81
N ILE A 258 17.47 0.98 31.30
CA ILE A 258 16.28 1.53 30.63
C ILE A 258 15.09 1.40 31.57
N ARG A 259 14.50 2.53 31.97
CA ARG A 259 13.27 2.55 32.76
C ARG A 259 12.06 2.44 31.82
N ILE A 260 11.14 1.52 32.12
CA ILE A 260 9.91 1.33 31.35
C ILE A 260 8.75 1.93 32.16
N GLU A 261 8.07 2.92 31.60
CA GLU A 261 6.88 3.55 32.19
C GLU A 261 5.64 3.25 31.33
N THR A 262 4.51 2.94 31.97
CA THR A 262 3.29 2.51 31.27
C THR A 262 2.06 3.26 31.75
N SER A 263 1.17 3.60 30.82
CA SER A 263 -0.13 4.22 31.09
C SER A 263 -1.20 3.55 30.24
N LEU A 264 -1.92 2.59 30.84
CA LEU A 264 -2.87 1.70 30.17
C LEU A 264 -4.25 1.80 30.82
N PRO A 265 -5.12 2.75 30.42
CA PRO A 265 -6.47 2.87 30.98
C PRO A 265 -7.35 1.69 30.58
N ASP A 266 -8.16 1.15 31.50
CA ASP A 266 -8.97 -0.05 31.28
C ASP A 266 -10.26 0.20 30.46
N GLY A 267 -10.66 1.45 30.25
CA GLY A 267 -11.90 1.83 29.55
C GLY A 267 -11.76 1.95 28.02
N LEU A 268 -10.81 1.25 27.40
CA LEU A 268 -10.56 1.35 25.96
C LEU A 268 -11.45 0.38 25.17
N PRO A 269 -11.95 0.80 23.99
CA PRO A 269 -12.78 -0.07 23.18
C PRO A 269 -11.95 -1.18 22.51
N TYR A 270 -12.61 -2.32 22.25
CA TYR A 270 -12.01 -3.46 21.56
C TYR A 270 -11.67 -3.13 20.10
N ILE A 271 -10.57 -3.69 19.61
CA ILE A 271 -10.14 -3.57 18.21
C ILE A 271 -10.26 -4.93 17.53
N ASN A 272 -10.54 -4.93 16.23
CA ASN A 272 -10.56 -6.15 15.44
C ASN A 272 -9.16 -6.39 14.87
N ALA A 273 -8.37 -7.23 15.53
CA ALA A 273 -6.95 -7.40 15.22
C ALA A 273 -6.40 -8.78 15.55
N ASP A 274 -5.29 -9.12 14.90
CA ASP A 274 -4.45 -10.26 15.23
C ASP A 274 -3.45 -9.83 16.32
N GLY A 275 -3.71 -10.29 17.53
CA GLY A 275 -2.93 -9.91 18.71
C GLY A 275 -1.46 -10.27 18.59
N ASN A 276 -1.13 -11.42 18.00
CA ASN A 276 0.26 -11.88 17.87
C ASN A 276 1.04 -10.99 16.88
N LYS A 277 0.40 -10.60 15.76
CA LYS A 277 1.04 -9.70 14.79
C LYS A 277 1.19 -8.30 15.37
N LEU A 278 0.18 -7.78 16.06
CA LEU A 278 0.31 -6.48 16.72
C LEU A 278 1.38 -6.50 17.82
N GLU A 279 1.46 -7.56 18.62
CA GLU A 279 2.53 -7.76 19.60
C GLU A 279 3.89 -7.70 18.91
N GLN A 280 4.06 -8.39 17.79
CA GLN A 280 5.29 -8.35 17.01
C GLN A 280 5.65 -6.95 16.50
N ALA A 281 4.66 -6.19 16.02
CA ALA A 281 4.85 -4.80 15.61
C ALA A 281 5.32 -3.92 16.79
N ILE A 282 4.72 -4.09 17.97
CA ILE A 282 5.11 -3.39 19.21
C ILE A 282 6.53 -3.78 19.61
N LEU A 283 6.86 -5.08 19.62
CA LEU A 283 8.18 -5.59 19.97
C LEU A 283 9.26 -5.04 19.04
N ASN A 284 9.01 -4.98 17.72
CA ASN A 284 9.95 -4.40 16.77
C ASN A 284 10.26 -2.93 17.09
N VAL A 285 9.22 -2.14 17.42
CA VAL A 285 9.38 -0.73 17.79
C VAL A 285 10.14 -0.60 19.12
N CYS A 286 9.79 -1.39 20.13
CA CYS A 286 10.47 -1.39 21.42
C CYS A 286 11.94 -1.80 21.30
N LEU A 287 12.25 -2.82 20.50
CA LEU A 287 13.63 -3.24 20.25
C LEU A 287 14.43 -2.10 19.60
N ASN A 288 13.88 -1.42 18.60
CA ASN A 288 14.53 -0.24 18.01
C ASN A 288 14.79 0.87 19.04
N ALA A 289 13.84 1.11 19.96
CA ALA A 289 13.99 2.07 21.04
C ALA A 289 15.11 1.70 22.01
N LYS A 290 15.18 0.44 22.48
CA LYS A 290 16.29 -0.07 23.32
C LYS A 290 17.64 0.22 22.68
N GLU A 291 17.69 -0.04 21.39
CA GLU A 291 18.89 0.01 20.58
C GLU A 291 19.29 1.46 20.23
N ALA A 292 18.39 2.42 20.41
CA ALA A 292 18.63 3.86 20.35
C ALA A 292 19.08 4.46 21.70
N MET A 293 19.02 3.68 22.79
CA MET A 293 19.37 4.06 24.16
C MET A 293 20.52 3.20 24.74
N PRO A 294 21.71 3.16 24.13
CA PRO A 294 22.81 2.30 24.58
C PRO A 294 23.30 2.64 26.01
N GLU A 295 23.32 3.93 26.37
CA GLU A 295 23.72 4.43 27.69
C GLU A 295 22.59 4.33 28.73
N GLY A 296 21.40 3.86 28.34
CA GLY A 296 20.19 3.86 29.16
C GLY A 296 19.25 5.02 28.80
N GLY A 297 18.08 5.03 29.43
CA GLY A 297 17.03 6.00 29.12
C GLY A 297 15.66 5.61 29.65
N GLU A 298 14.63 6.20 29.06
CA GLU A 298 13.24 5.93 29.41
C GLU A 298 12.45 5.48 28.18
N LEU A 299 11.71 4.38 28.33
CA LEU A 299 10.74 3.89 27.36
C LEU A 299 9.34 4.04 27.94
N LYS A 300 8.53 4.94 27.38
CA LYS A 300 7.16 5.17 27.79
C LYS A 300 6.18 4.54 26.82
N ILE A 301 5.25 3.73 27.32
CA ILE A 301 4.20 3.08 26.52
C ILE A 301 2.83 3.52 27.03
N GLU A 302 2.06 4.18 26.17
CA GLU A 302 0.74 4.75 26.49
C GLU A 302 -0.30 4.21 25.53
N THR A 303 -1.50 3.91 26.02
CA THR A 303 -2.67 3.62 25.19
C THR A 303 -3.76 4.66 25.42
N PHE A 304 -4.43 5.07 24.35
CA PHE A 304 -5.53 6.02 24.40
C PHE A 304 -6.53 5.79 23.28
N SER A 305 -7.75 6.29 23.44
CA SER A 305 -8.79 6.27 22.40
C SER A 305 -9.35 7.69 22.24
N ASN A 306 -9.69 8.08 21.01
CA ASN A 306 -10.36 9.36 20.75
C ASN A 306 -11.89 9.15 20.63
N THR A 307 -12.63 10.26 20.71
CA THR A 307 -14.10 10.29 20.57
C THR A 307 -14.61 9.92 19.17
N GLU A 308 -13.72 9.76 18.17
CA GLU A 308 -14.05 9.41 16.78
C GLU A 308 -13.86 7.90 16.50
N GLY A 309 -13.63 7.08 17.52
CA GLY A 309 -13.53 5.62 17.36
C GLY A 309 -12.19 5.14 16.84
N ILE A 310 -11.10 5.83 17.19
CA ILE A 310 -9.72 5.41 16.91
C ILE A 310 -8.99 5.13 18.22
N THR A 311 -8.42 3.95 18.35
CA THR A 311 -7.56 3.55 19.47
C THR A 311 -6.10 3.60 19.04
N ALA A 312 -5.21 4.06 19.91
CA ALA A 312 -3.82 4.25 19.60
C ALA A 312 -2.88 3.69 20.67
N ILE A 313 -1.71 3.24 20.21
CA ILE A 313 -0.57 2.85 21.04
C ILE A 313 0.54 3.84 20.76
N LYS A 314 1.05 4.48 21.80
CA LYS A 314 2.17 5.41 21.72
C LYS A 314 3.36 4.85 22.46
N ILE A 315 4.48 4.72 21.75
CA ILE A 315 5.75 4.20 22.26
C ILE A 315 6.77 5.34 22.10
N ALA A 316 7.27 5.87 23.20
CA ALA A 316 8.21 6.98 23.23
C ALA A 316 9.52 6.55 23.90
N ASP A 317 10.65 6.84 23.26
CA ASP A 317 11.99 6.63 23.80
C ASP A 317 12.74 7.95 23.94
N THR A 318 13.72 7.97 24.85
CA THR A 318 14.64 9.10 25.04
C THR A 318 15.99 8.87 24.35
N GLY A 319 16.02 8.07 23.27
CA GLY A 319 17.23 7.69 22.56
C GLY A 319 17.82 8.78 21.69
N CYS A 320 18.73 8.39 20.80
CA CYS A 320 19.43 9.31 19.89
C CYS A 320 18.51 10.05 18.91
N GLY A 321 17.27 9.60 18.71
CA GLY A 321 16.37 10.14 17.69
C GLY A 321 16.86 9.87 16.26
N MET A 322 16.13 10.42 15.29
CA MET A 322 16.40 10.28 13.86
C MET A 322 16.45 11.65 13.18
N ASP A 323 17.34 11.80 12.20
CA ASP A 323 17.32 12.91 11.25
C ASP A 323 16.17 12.77 10.23
N GLU A 324 15.98 13.80 9.41
CA GLU A 324 14.91 13.80 8.39
C GLU A 324 15.12 12.76 7.28
N GLU A 325 16.36 12.37 7.00
CA GLU A 325 16.68 11.38 5.98
C GLU A 325 16.32 9.97 6.44
N THR A 326 16.75 9.60 7.65
CA THR A 326 16.42 8.33 8.30
C THR A 326 14.91 8.18 8.47
N LYS A 327 14.20 9.23 8.90
CA LYS A 327 12.72 9.19 9.03
C LYS A 327 11.99 8.83 7.73
N ARG A 328 12.51 9.24 6.57
CA ARG A 328 11.89 8.94 5.27
C ARG A 328 12.09 7.48 4.86
N MET A 329 13.26 6.91 5.13
CA MET A 329 13.63 5.56 4.70
C MET A 329 13.38 4.48 5.75
N MET A 330 13.03 4.84 6.99
CA MET A 330 12.95 3.88 8.10
C MET A 330 11.97 2.72 7.88
N PHE A 331 10.97 2.88 7.01
CA PHE A 331 10.01 1.82 6.66
C PHE A 331 10.39 1.03 5.41
N ASP A 332 11.47 1.39 4.73
CA ASP A 332 11.95 0.68 3.55
C ASP A 332 12.57 -0.66 3.97
N PRO A 333 12.18 -1.78 3.32
CA PRO A 333 12.76 -3.08 3.64
C PRO A 333 14.29 -3.05 3.50
N PHE A 334 14.99 -3.59 4.50
CA PHE A 334 16.44 -3.71 4.60
C PHE A 334 17.20 -2.40 4.91
N PHE A 335 16.50 -1.29 5.14
CA PHE A 335 17.13 -0.05 5.58
C PHE A 335 17.57 -0.14 7.06
N THR A 336 18.82 0.21 7.34
CA THR A 336 19.36 0.31 8.70
C THR A 336 20.49 1.33 8.76
N THR A 337 20.52 2.14 9.82
CA THR A 337 21.62 3.07 10.14
C THR A 337 22.73 2.40 10.94
N LYS A 338 22.51 1.15 11.36
CA LYS A 338 23.43 0.35 12.16
C LYS A 338 23.99 -0.74 11.25
N GLY A 339 25.29 -0.70 10.98
CA GLY A 339 25.97 -1.46 9.91
C GLY A 339 25.62 -2.97 9.83
N LEU A 340 25.98 -3.58 8.69
CA LEU A 340 25.53 -4.89 8.15
C LEU A 340 25.52 -6.12 9.09
N VAL A 341 26.05 -6.03 10.30
CA VAL A 341 26.23 -7.15 11.23
C VAL A 341 25.15 -7.21 12.31
N SER A 342 24.40 -6.13 12.54
CA SER A 342 23.53 -6.02 13.73
C SER A 342 22.06 -6.31 13.45
N HIS A 343 21.43 -5.75 12.42
CA HIS A 343 20.01 -5.99 12.12
C HIS A 343 19.71 -5.95 10.62
N LEU A 344 18.80 -6.82 10.17
CA LEU A 344 18.45 -7.01 8.76
C LEU A 344 17.67 -5.83 8.15
N GLY A 345 17.35 -4.78 8.93
CA GLY A 345 16.59 -3.61 8.48
C GLY A 345 15.13 -3.90 8.11
N LEU A 346 14.56 -5.00 8.61
CA LEU A 346 13.19 -5.42 8.26
C LEU A 346 12.13 -5.08 9.31
N GLY A 347 12.54 -4.75 10.55
CA GLY A 347 11.61 -4.61 11.67
C GLY A 347 10.52 -3.57 11.45
N LEU A 348 10.88 -2.36 11.00
CA LEU A 348 9.92 -1.30 10.74
C LEU A 348 9.11 -1.54 9.45
N SER A 349 9.69 -2.12 8.40
CA SER A 349 8.92 -2.48 7.19
C SER A 349 7.85 -3.54 7.49
N ILE A 350 8.18 -4.52 8.35
CA ILE A 350 7.24 -5.52 8.85
C ILE A 350 6.17 -4.84 9.70
N THR A 351 6.57 -3.96 10.61
CA THR A 351 5.65 -3.17 11.45
C THR A 351 4.65 -2.42 10.58
N MET A 352 5.11 -1.71 9.55
CA MET A 352 4.23 -0.96 8.63
C MET A 352 3.28 -1.89 7.84
N SER A 353 3.78 -3.04 7.40
CA SER A 353 2.95 -4.06 6.74
C SER A 353 1.84 -4.59 7.67
N ILE A 354 2.19 -4.93 8.91
CA ILE A 354 1.25 -5.39 9.93
C ILE A 354 0.21 -4.30 10.20
N ILE A 355 0.61 -3.06 10.44
CA ILE A 355 -0.35 -1.98 10.73
C ILE A 355 -1.27 -1.71 9.55
N ARG A 356 -0.76 -1.75 8.31
CA ARG A 356 -1.60 -1.63 7.11
C ARG A 356 -2.58 -2.80 6.96
N GLN A 357 -2.18 -4.03 7.28
CA GLN A 357 -3.08 -5.19 7.29
C GLN A 357 -4.22 -5.02 8.31
N HIS A 358 -4.02 -4.22 9.34
CA HIS A 358 -5.02 -3.87 10.36
C HIS A 358 -5.82 -2.59 10.03
N ASN A 359 -5.71 -2.06 8.81
CA ASN A 359 -6.32 -0.78 8.42
C ASN A 359 -5.91 0.39 9.31
N GLY A 360 -4.74 0.28 9.96
CA GLY A 360 -4.17 1.31 10.80
C GLY A 360 -3.18 2.20 10.04
N PHE A 361 -2.65 3.18 10.74
CA PHE A 361 -1.53 4.00 10.26
C PHE A 361 -0.57 4.30 11.40
N ILE A 362 0.69 4.57 11.04
CA ILE A 362 1.75 4.90 12.00
C ILE A 362 2.15 6.36 11.78
N ARG A 363 2.17 7.13 12.86
CA ARG A 363 2.80 8.45 12.91
C ARG A 363 4.09 8.35 13.70
N VAL A 364 5.13 9.05 13.25
CA VAL A 364 6.42 9.07 13.93
C VAL A 364 6.89 10.50 14.09
N ASP A 365 7.14 10.89 15.34
CA ASP A 365 7.71 12.18 15.69
C ASP A 365 9.10 11.91 16.30
N SER A 366 10.17 12.30 15.61
CA SER A 366 11.55 12.08 16.04
C SER A 366 12.43 13.25 15.65
N ALA A 367 13.41 13.56 16.49
CA ALA A 367 14.46 14.54 16.23
C ALA A 367 15.76 14.13 16.91
N GLU A 368 16.89 14.42 16.28
CA GLU A 368 18.21 14.08 16.82
C GLU A 368 18.39 14.61 18.26
N GLY A 369 18.87 13.72 19.13
CA GLY A 369 19.10 13.98 20.56
C GLY A 369 17.84 14.16 21.41
N LYS A 370 16.63 14.03 20.83
CA LYS A 370 15.35 14.20 21.53
C LYS A 370 14.54 12.91 21.67
N GLY A 371 15.06 11.79 21.16
CA GLY A 371 14.36 10.51 21.14
C GLY A 371 13.34 10.39 20.01
N THR A 372 12.56 9.32 20.05
CA THR A 372 11.54 9.01 19.04
C THR A 372 10.21 8.67 19.68
N VAL A 373 9.12 9.09 19.04
CA VAL A 373 7.76 8.73 19.41
C VAL A 373 7.08 8.08 18.22
N PHE A 374 6.74 6.80 18.36
CA PHE A 374 5.87 6.08 17.45
C PHE A 374 4.44 6.11 17.99
N THR A 375 3.49 6.51 17.16
CA THR A 375 2.06 6.43 17.48
C THR A 375 1.36 5.58 16.42
N ILE A 376 0.88 4.42 16.84
CA ILE A 376 0.19 3.44 16.01
C ILE A 376 -1.31 3.63 16.23
N TYR A 377 -2.04 3.97 15.17
CA TYR A 377 -3.49 4.16 15.19
C TYR A 377 -4.19 2.96 14.58
N LEU A 378 -5.22 2.45 15.26
CA LEU A 378 -6.00 1.29 14.87
C LEU A 378 -7.50 1.61 14.96
N PRO A 379 -8.30 1.17 13.98
CA PRO A 379 -9.74 1.37 14.01
C PRO A 379 -10.41 0.50 15.09
N VAL A 380 -11.41 1.06 15.77
CA VAL A 380 -12.24 0.33 16.74
C VAL A 380 -13.12 -0.70 16.03
N SER A 381 -13.37 -1.85 16.68
CA SER A 381 -14.25 -2.88 16.14
C SER A 381 -15.68 -2.36 15.99
N ARG A 382 -16.32 -2.65 14.84
CA ARG A 382 -17.73 -2.28 14.57
C ARG A 382 -18.72 -2.93 15.55
N ALA A 383 -18.32 -3.99 16.26
CA ALA A 383 -19.14 -4.59 17.32
C ALA A 383 -19.17 -3.71 18.59
N ALA A 384 -18.06 -3.01 18.90
CA ALA A 384 -17.94 -2.15 20.07
C ALA A 384 -18.70 -0.81 19.92
N THR A 385 -18.97 -0.35 18.69
CA THR A 385 -19.79 0.86 18.48
C THR A 385 -21.28 0.64 18.75
N ALA A 386 -21.74 -0.62 18.88
CA ALA A 386 -23.14 -0.95 19.18
C ALA A 386 -23.46 -0.92 20.70
N GLU A 387 -22.46 -1.04 21.59
CA GLU A 387 -22.67 -1.04 23.04
C GLU A 387 -22.67 0.35 23.69
N PHE A 388 -22.26 1.40 22.95
CA PHE A 388 -22.31 2.79 23.43
C PHE A 388 -23.58 3.55 23.04
N ILE A 389 -24.53 2.88 22.36
CA ILE A 389 -25.85 3.41 22.03
C ILE A 389 -26.92 2.51 22.67
N VAL A 390 -27.06 2.56 24.00
CA VAL A 390 -28.28 2.18 24.72
C VAL A 390 -28.56 3.20 25.81
#